data_AF-A0A7W0LTK5-F1
#
_entry.id   AF-A0A7W0LTK5-F1
#
_cell.length_a   1.000
_cell.length_b   1.000
_cell.length_c   1.000
_cell.angle_alpha   90.00
_cell.angle_beta   90.00
_cell.angle_gamma   90.00
#
_symmetry.space_group_name_H-M   'P 1'
#
loop_
_entity.id
_entity.type
_entity.pdbx_description
1 polymer ?
#
loop_
_entity_poly.entity_id
_entity_poly.type
_entity_poly.pdbx_seq_one_letter_code
_entity_poly.pdbx_strand_id
1 'polypeptide(L)'
;VLANAEDASDTLVDTHVVPTVHLDRSEGLEVQAYLDAHPTDATATLGQAGAQPAQGSVVAAFSSRGPNRVAPDVLKPDLVAPGVNTLAGNTPEPVAGAPGELFAVNSGTSMSSPHVAGIGALLVQAHPDWSPAAVKSALMTTARRNLVQEDGTTPADPFDRGSGYVRPNAADDPGLVYDVGFDEYQAFLCGNGQRSATECANLNIEPVPPADLNQPNIALGALTGVRTVTRTVTNVGAAEATYTARVEGLEGIDVEVEPALLSVPAGGSATYTVTFTVAAATPGEYAFGQLTLSDGAHRVRSALAILPDAIDAPEVVSGVGVAGTATWDVTLGYAGPLTAAPRGLVPPTTFEGEVATDEAFDVIAAAASGVGASVHRVPVPAGSGHARFSLAEDATTVPGEDDLDLYVFRSDDDELTEDELVETSDAFGSDEQVDLVLPGAGTYHVVVHGFATVGPTATYELSTWVVGGADAGNLEVTAPAMAVPGATEEVTATWSGLEPGTAYLGAVTYHDTPSAPAVFTDALRGQTLVEVQTPDLG
;
A
#
# COMPACT_ATOMS: atom_id res chain seq x y z
N VAL A 1 -37.86 -7.47 7.18
CA VAL A 1 -36.80 -7.53 8.21
C VAL A 1 -35.53 -7.92 7.50
N LEU A 2 -34.51 -7.09 7.61
CA LEU A 2 -33.15 -7.38 7.17
C LEU A 2 -32.33 -7.66 8.43
N ALA A 3 -31.38 -8.58 8.36
CA ALA A 3 -30.44 -8.84 9.43
C ALA A 3 -29.03 -8.91 8.85
N ASN A 4 -28.06 -8.33 9.56
CA ASN A 4 -26.66 -8.43 9.20
C ASN A 4 -26.19 -9.89 9.20
N ALA A 5 -25.13 -10.19 8.43
CA ALA A 5 -24.47 -11.50 8.44
C ALA A 5 -23.66 -11.71 9.73
N GLU A 6 -23.16 -10.63 10.31
CA GLU A 6 -22.39 -10.57 11.55
C GLU A 6 -22.72 -9.28 12.33
N ASP A 7 -22.52 -9.28 13.64
CA ASP A 7 -22.82 -8.11 14.49
C ASP A 7 -21.85 -6.93 14.27
N ALA A 8 -20.69 -7.16 13.62
CA ALA A 8 -19.73 -6.11 13.27
C ALA A 8 -20.12 -5.30 12.03
N SER A 9 -21.16 -5.74 11.28
CA SER A 9 -21.66 -4.98 10.13
C SER A 9 -22.45 -3.75 10.59
N ASP A 10 -22.36 -2.65 9.85
CA ASP A 10 -23.09 -1.42 10.18
C ASP A 10 -24.61 -1.58 10.01
N THR A 11 -25.39 -1.12 10.99
CA THR A 11 -26.85 -0.95 10.87
C THR A 11 -27.16 0.44 10.32
N LEU A 12 -27.45 0.52 9.02
CA LEU A 12 -27.64 1.79 8.32
C LEU A 12 -29.12 2.18 8.23
N VAL A 13 -29.41 3.47 8.38
CA VAL A 13 -30.75 4.01 8.14
C VAL A 13 -30.89 4.28 6.64
N ASP A 14 -31.36 3.28 5.90
CA ASP A 14 -31.62 3.38 4.47
C ASP A 14 -33.10 3.59 4.16
N THR A 15 -33.37 4.23 3.02
CA THR A 15 -34.74 4.40 2.52
C THR A 15 -35.16 3.14 1.76
N HIS A 16 -36.23 2.50 2.24
CA HIS A 16 -36.80 1.32 1.60
C HIS A 16 -38.19 1.59 1.00
N VAL A 17 -38.50 0.95 -0.12
CA VAL A 17 -39.81 1.08 -0.81
C VAL A 17 -40.94 0.31 -0.12
N VAL A 18 -40.62 -0.54 0.86
CA VAL A 18 -41.56 -1.26 1.72
C VAL A 18 -41.18 -1.06 3.19
N PRO A 19 -42.15 -1.16 4.14
CA PRO A 19 -41.84 -1.08 5.56
C PRO A 19 -40.75 -2.08 5.97
N THR A 20 -39.60 -1.57 6.40
CA THR A 20 -38.39 -2.35 6.66
C THR A 20 -37.79 -1.97 8.00
N VAL A 21 -37.17 -2.95 8.64
CA VAL A 21 -36.27 -2.77 9.79
C VAL A 21 -35.01 -3.57 9.47
N HIS A 22 -33.86 -2.98 9.76
CA HIS A 22 -32.54 -3.60 9.66
C HIS A 22 -32.05 -3.85 11.08
N LEU A 23 -31.74 -5.10 11.36
CA LEU A 23 -31.31 -5.60 12.67
C LEU A 23 -29.88 -6.09 12.61
N ASP A 24 -29.25 -6.17 13.78
CA ASP A 24 -27.99 -6.86 13.93
C ASP A 24 -28.18 -8.38 13.76
N ARG A 25 -27.08 -9.12 13.63
CA ARG A 25 -27.13 -10.56 13.38
C ARG A 25 -27.79 -11.29 14.54
N SER A 26 -27.44 -10.93 15.77
CA SER A 26 -27.97 -11.47 17.02
C SER A 26 -29.48 -11.26 17.14
N GLU A 27 -29.96 -10.04 16.93
CA GLU A 27 -31.40 -9.73 16.91
C GLU A 27 -32.14 -10.45 15.77
N GLY A 28 -31.50 -10.57 14.60
CA GLY A 28 -32.03 -11.35 13.48
C GLY A 28 -32.20 -12.83 13.81
N LEU A 29 -31.28 -13.42 14.58
CA LEU A 29 -31.40 -14.80 15.08
C LEU A 29 -32.57 -14.95 16.05
N GLU A 30 -32.85 -13.96 16.88
CA GLU A 30 -34.03 -13.97 17.76
C GLU A 30 -35.33 -13.93 16.96
N VAL A 31 -35.39 -13.12 15.90
CA VAL A 31 -36.54 -13.10 14.97
C VAL A 31 -36.68 -14.45 14.27
N GLN A 32 -35.58 -15.07 13.84
CA GLN A 32 -35.62 -16.39 13.21
C GLN A 32 -36.16 -17.46 14.17
N ALA A 33 -35.68 -17.49 15.42
CA ALA A 33 -36.17 -18.39 16.45
C ALA A 33 -37.66 -18.17 16.75
N TYR A 34 -38.13 -16.92 16.74
CA TYR A 34 -39.56 -16.60 16.88
C TYR A 34 -40.41 -17.18 15.74
N LEU A 35 -39.94 -17.07 14.49
CA LEU A 35 -40.62 -17.62 13.31
C LEU A 35 -40.69 -19.15 13.37
N ASP A 36 -39.60 -19.82 13.76
CA ASP A 36 -39.55 -21.27 13.91
C ASP A 36 -40.54 -21.78 14.98
N ALA A 37 -40.72 -21.00 16.05
CA ALA A 37 -41.69 -21.30 17.10
C ALA A 37 -43.15 -21.03 16.72
N HIS A 38 -43.41 -20.21 15.70
CA HIS A 38 -44.75 -19.76 15.28
C HIS A 38 -44.96 -19.95 13.76
N PRO A 39 -44.92 -21.20 13.25
CA PRO A 39 -44.85 -21.48 11.81
C PRO A 39 -46.07 -21.04 11.00
N THR A 40 -47.19 -20.69 11.65
CA THR A 40 -48.45 -20.33 10.98
C THR A 40 -49.08 -19.02 11.47
N ASP A 41 -48.63 -18.48 12.59
CA ASP A 41 -49.27 -17.37 13.30
C ASP A 41 -48.29 -16.28 13.78
N ALA A 42 -47.05 -16.31 13.29
CA ALA A 42 -46.10 -15.23 13.50
C ALA A 42 -46.66 -13.89 13.00
N THR A 43 -46.60 -12.86 13.84
CA THR A 43 -47.00 -11.49 13.49
C THR A 43 -45.98 -10.49 14.02
N ALA A 44 -45.78 -9.40 13.30
CA ALA A 44 -44.91 -8.30 13.71
C ALA A 44 -45.54 -6.96 13.35
N THR A 45 -45.20 -5.91 14.09
CA THR A 45 -45.65 -4.54 13.81
C THR A 45 -44.44 -3.62 13.83
N LEU A 46 -44.29 -2.80 12.78
CA LEU A 46 -43.28 -1.75 12.74
C LEU A 46 -43.88 -0.47 13.33
N GLY A 47 -43.27 0.02 14.42
CA GLY A 47 -43.69 1.23 15.10
C GLY A 47 -43.26 2.51 14.37
N GLN A 48 -43.59 3.65 14.98
CA GLN A 48 -43.10 4.95 14.52
C GLN A 48 -41.57 5.04 14.68
N ALA A 49 -40.88 5.60 13.68
CA ALA A 49 -39.45 5.85 13.75
C ALA A 49 -39.11 6.81 14.91
N GLY A 50 -38.03 6.53 15.62
CA GLY A 50 -37.56 7.33 16.75
C GLY A 50 -36.06 7.21 16.93
N ALA A 51 -35.45 8.18 17.61
CA ALA A 51 -34.04 8.14 17.92
C ALA A 51 -33.74 6.97 18.88
N GLN A 52 -32.77 6.14 18.51
CA GLN A 52 -32.24 5.09 19.36
C GLN A 52 -30.82 5.48 19.82
N PRO A 53 -30.47 5.27 21.10
CA PRO A 53 -29.09 5.39 21.54
C PRO A 53 -28.22 4.40 20.75
N ALA A 54 -27.14 4.90 20.16
CA ALA A 54 -26.11 4.09 19.52
C ALA A 54 -24.75 4.40 20.14
N GLN A 55 -23.84 3.43 20.10
CA GLN A 55 -22.46 3.67 20.49
C GLN A 55 -21.81 4.63 19.49
N GLY A 56 -21.37 5.79 19.96
CA GLY A 56 -20.56 6.71 19.17
C GLY A 56 -19.08 6.34 19.19
N SER A 57 -18.30 6.91 18.27
CA SER A 57 -16.85 6.65 18.13
C SER A 57 -16.50 5.22 17.68
N VAL A 58 -17.41 4.58 16.97
CA VAL A 58 -17.16 3.35 16.22
C VAL A 58 -16.74 3.76 14.82
N VAL A 59 -15.67 3.19 14.29
CA VAL A 59 -15.32 3.39 12.88
C VAL A 59 -16.18 2.45 12.04
N ALA A 60 -16.85 2.96 11.01
CA ALA A 60 -17.74 2.17 10.17
C ALA A 60 -16.99 1.04 9.46
N ALA A 61 -17.65 -0.10 9.26
CA ALA A 61 -17.11 -1.27 8.58
C ALA A 61 -16.77 -0.96 7.11
N PHE A 62 -17.59 -0.12 6.45
CA PHE A 62 -17.33 0.30 5.07
C PHE A 62 -16.20 1.33 4.92
N SER A 63 -15.67 1.88 6.02
CA SER A 63 -14.63 2.91 5.95
C SER A 63 -13.31 2.28 5.54
N SER A 64 -12.75 2.70 4.40
CA SER A 64 -11.45 2.22 3.91
C SER A 64 -10.35 2.38 4.96
N ARG A 65 -9.45 1.39 5.00
CA ARG A 65 -8.31 1.30 5.91
C ARG A 65 -7.00 1.58 5.19
N GLY A 66 -5.98 1.99 5.95
CA GLY A 66 -4.60 1.97 5.47
C GLY A 66 -4.03 0.55 5.34
N PRO A 67 -2.75 0.42 4.97
CA PRO A 67 -1.79 1.49 4.67
C PRO A 67 -2.03 2.16 3.31
N ASN A 68 -1.31 3.25 3.05
CA ASN A 68 -1.29 3.89 1.75
C ASN A 68 -0.46 3.05 0.76
N ARG A 69 -1.11 2.50 -0.28
CA ARG A 69 -0.45 1.63 -1.27
C ARG A 69 0.54 2.36 -2.19
N VAL A 70 0.36 3.67 -2.37
CA VAL A 70 1.21 4.49 -3.28
C VAL A 70 2.46 5.03 -2.56
N ALA A 71 2.33 5.30 -1.27
CA ALA A 71 3.42 5.80 -0.43
C ALA A 71 3.26 5.24 0.99
N PRO A 72 3.73 4.01 1.25
CA PRO A 72 3.56 3.32 2.54
C PRO A 72 4.05 4.11 3.77
N ASP A 73 5.06 4.97 3.60
CA ASP A 73 5.57 5.86 4.65
C ASP A 73 4.64 7.07 4.95
N VAL A 74 3.55 7.21 4.21
CA VAL A 74 2.53 8.25 4.41
C VAL A 74 1.26 7.62 4.97
N LEU A 75 1.05 7.80 6.27
CA LEU A 75 -0.09 7.22 6.99
C LEU A 75 -1.44 7.70 6.42
N LYS A 76 -2.34 6.75 6.13
CA LYS A 76 -3.74 7.01 5.75
C LYS A 76 -4.71 6.07 6.50
N PRO A 77 -5.94 6.52 6.79
CA PRO A 77 -6.49 7.87 6.57
C PRO A 77 -5.84 8.94 7.48
N ASP A 78 -6.10 10.23 7.25
CA ASP A 78 -5.52 11.30 8.08
C ASP A 78 -6.29 11.51 9.41
N LEU A 79 -7.62 11.41 9.36
CA LEU A 79 -8.55 11.83 10.42
C LEU A 79 -9.93 11.18 10.23
N VAL A 80 -10.71 11.06 11.30
CA VAL A 80 -12.10 10.60 11.33
C VAL A 80 -13.06 11.75 11.65
N ALA A 81 -14.21 11.75 10.99
CA ALA A 81 -15.33 12.66 11.23
C ALA A 81 -16.67 11.89 11.17
N PRO A 82 -17.80 12.46 11.63
CA PRO A 82 -19.09 11.78 11.52
C PRO A 82 -19.49 11.55 10.06
N GLY A 83 -19.83 10.30 9.72
CA GLY A 83 -20.30 9.94 8.37
C GLY A 83 -21.38 8.87 8.32
N VAL A 84 -21.82 8.33 9.45
CA VAL A 84 -22.88 7.32 9.51
C VAL A 84 -24.18 8.00 9.94
N ASN A 85 -25.28 7.70 9.25
CA ASN A 85 -26.62 8.20 9.54
C ASN A 85 -26.67 9.73 9.66
N THR A 86 -26.04 10.42 8.71
CA THR A 86 -25.97 11.88 8.68
C THR A 86 -27.21 12.45 7.98
N LEU A 87 -27.97 13.29 8.69
CA LEU A 87 -29.08 14.04 8.14
C LEU A 87 -28.59 15.30 7.42
N ALA A 88 -28.90 15.43 6.14
CA ALA A 88 -28.55 16.61 5.33
C ALA A 88 -29.71 17.02 4.42
N GLY A 89 -29.61 18.22 3.83
CA GLY A 89 -30.56 18.68 2.82
C GLY A 89 -30.57 17.77 1.60
N ASN A 90 -31.75 17.54 1.03
CA ASN A 90 -31.96 16.67 -0.12
C ASN A 90 -32.81 17.37 -1.19
N THR A 91 -32.69 16.91 -2.43
CA THR A 91 -33.60 17.33 -3.50
C THR A 91 -35.01 16.77 -3.25
N PRO A 92 -36.08 17.55 -3.48
CA PRO A 92 -37.45 17.04 -3.44
C PRO A 92 -37.74 16.02 -4.55
N GLU A 93 -36.85 15.88 -5.54
CA GLU A 93 -36.95 14.93 -6.65
C GLU A 93 -35.70 14.05 -6.68
N PRO A 94 -35.52 13.13 -5.70
CA PRO A 94 -34.33 12.29 -5.66
C PRO A 94 -34.40 11.18 -6.70
N VAL A 95 -33.24 10.80 -7.25
CA VAL A 95 -33.11 9.65 -8.18
C VAL A 95 -33.49 8.33 -7.49
N ALA A 96 -33.23 8.24 -6.18
CA ALA A 96 -33.64 7.14 -5.31
C ALA A 96 -34.22 7.69 -4.00
N GLY A 97 -35.39 7.20 -3.59
CA GLY A 97 -36.09 7.63 -2.37
C GLY A 97 -37.47 8.22 -2.63
N ALA A 98 -38.14 8.66 -1.57
CA ALA A 98 -39.47 9.27 -1.66
C ALA A 98 -39.39 10.72 -2.15
N PRO A 99 -40.16 11.11 -3.19
CA PRO A 99 -40.23 12.51 -3.61
C PRO A 99 -40.95 13.37 -2.57
N GLY A 100 -40.55 14.63 -2.49
CA GLY A 100 -41.08 15.63 -1.54
C GLY A 100 -40.29 15.75 -0.23
N GLU A 101 -39.34 14.84 0.04
CA GLU A 101 -38.48 14.90 1.22
C GLU A 101 -37.33 15.89 1.01
N LEU A 102 -37.32 16.99 1.78
CA LEU A 102 -36.29 18.04 1.70
C LEU A 102 -35.01 17.71 2.46
N PHE A 103 -35.00 16.58 3.18
CA PHE A 103 -33.86 16.09 3.93
C PHE A 103 -33.74 14.58 3.75
N ALA A 104 -32.51 14.07 3.83
CA ALA A 104 -32.23 12.64 3.76
C ALA A 104 -31.17 12.27 4.79
N VAL A 105 -31.26 11.05 5.30
CA VAL A 105 -30.23 10.42 6.12
C VAL A 105 -29.40 9.53 5.20
N ASN A 106 -28.09 9.76 5.17
CA ASN A 106 -27.16 8.97 4.36
C ASN A 106 -25.93 8.58 5.18
N SER A 107 -25.26 7.52 4.74
CA SER A 107 -24.03 7.03 5.35
C SER A 107 -22.92 6.93 4.31
N GLY A 108 -21.70 7.31 4.70
CA GLY A 108 -20.53 7.24 3.83
C GLY A 108 -19.39 8.14 4.28
N THR A 109 -18.18 7.84 3.81
CA THR A 109 -17.04 8.77 3.91
C THR A 109 -17.33 10.08 3.16
N SER A 110 -18.17 10.04 2.11
CA SER A 110 -18.75 11.20 1.43
C SER A 110 -19.52 12.14 2.37
N MET A 111 -20.05 11.65 3.51
CA MET A 111 -20.70 12.47 4.54
C MET A 111 -19.71 12.95 5.62
N SER A 112 -18.61 12.22 5.83
CA SER A 112 -17.52 12.64 6.72
C SER A 112 -16.72 13.81 6.14
N SER A 113 -16.39 13.76 4.85
CA SER A 113 -15.62 14.78 4.14
C SER A 113 -16.18 16.22 4.30
N PRO A 114 -17.47 16.50 4.08
CA PRO A 114 -18.02 17.85 4.22
C PRO A 114 -17.99 18.39 5.66
N HIS A 115 -18.03 17.52 6.69
CA HIS A 115 -17.81 17.98 8.07
C HIS A 115 -16.40 18.55 8.22
N VAL A 116 -15.37 17.82 7.75
CA VAL A 116 -13.97 18.29 7.81
C VAL A 116 -13.78 19.54 6.97
N ALA A 117 -14.37 19.61 5.77
CA ALA A 117 -14.29 20.79 4.91
C ALA A 117 -14.91 22.03 5.59
N GLY A 118 -16.08 21.89 6.22
CA GLY A 118 -16.73 22.97 6.97
C GLY A 118 -15.90 23.44 8.16
N ILE A 119 -15.31 22.51 8.92
CA ILE A 119 -14.41 22.85 10.04
C ILE A 119 -13.15 23.55 9.50
N GLY A 120 -12.57 23.06 8.42
CA GLY A 120 -11.42 23.68 7.77
C GLY A 120 -11.71 25.12 7.32
N ALA A 121 -12.88 25.38 6.75
CA ALA A 121 -13.29 26.73 6.37
C ALA A 121 -13.40 27.68 7.59
N LEU A 122 -13.91 27.18 8.72
CA LEU A 122 -13.96 27.95 9.97
C LEU A 122 -12.55 28.24 10.51
N LEU A 123 -11.64 27.28 10.42
CA LEU A 123 -10.24 27.47 10.83
C LEU A 123 -9.53 28.49 9.92
N VAL A 124 -9.73 28.44 8.60
CA VAL A 124 -9.21 29.46 7.68
C VAL A 124 -9.81 30.84 7.98
N GLN A 125 -11.08 30.92 8.37
CA GLN A 125 -11.68 32.19 8.78
C GLN A 125 -11.07 32.74 10.08
N ALA A 126 -10.79 31.87 11.05
CA ALA A 126 -10.19 32.24 12.33
C ALA A 126 -8.69 32.56 12.19
N HIS A 127 -7.99 31.87 11.29
CA HIS A 127 -6.55 31.98 11.04
C HIS A 127 -6.26 32.18 9.54
N PRO A 128 -6.51 33.39 8.99
CA PRO A 128 -6.43 33.64 7.54
C PRO A 128 -5.05 33.42 6.92
N ASP A 129 -3.99 33.45 7.74
CA ASP A 129 -2.61 33.27 7.30
C ASP A 129 -2.14 31.80 7.35
N TRP A 130 -2.97 30.87 7.86
CA TRP A 130 -2.63 29.45 7.87
C TRP A 130 -2.69 28.85 6.46
N SER A 131 -1.67 28.09 6.12
CA SER A 131 -1.67 27.26 4.92
C SER A 131 -2.71 26.13 5.04
N PRO A 132 -3.09 25.49 3.92
CA PRO A 132 -3.87 24.25 3.97
C PRO A 132 -3.21 23.14 4.82
N ALA A 133 -1.88 23.05 4.81
CA ALA A 133 -1.14 22.06 5.61
C ALA A 133 -1.19 22.40 7.11
N ALA A 134 -1.10 23.67 7.49
CA ALA A 134 -1.27 24.11 8.87
C ALA A 134 -2.69 23.81 9.40
N VAL A 135 -3.73 24.06 8.60
CA VAL A 135 -5.13 23.69 8.95
C VAL A 135 -5.28 22.18 9.11
N LYS A 136 -4.75 21.40 8.16
CA LYS A 136 -4.72 19.93 8.24
C LYS A 136 -3.99 19.46 9.51
N SER A 137 -2.83 20.03 9.81
CA SER A 137 -2.04 19.72 10.99
C SER A 137 -2.79 20.00 12.29
N ALA A 138 -3.46 21.14 12.40
CA ALA A 138 -4.23 21.51 13.59
C ALA A 138 -5.36 20.50 13.86
N LEU A 139 -6.06 20.07 12.81
CA LEU A 139 -7.10 19.05 12.89
C LEU A 139 -6.57 17.69 13.34
N MET A 140 -5.45 17.26 12.76
CA MET A 140 -4.81 15.97 13.07
C MET A 140 -4.27 15.93 14.49
N THR A 141 -3.43 16.91 14.86
CA THR A 141 -2.67 16.88 16.11
C THR A 141 -3.52 17.05 17.37
N THR A 142 -4.73 17.61 17.22
CA THR A 142 -5.68 17.84 18.32
C THR A 142 -6.80 16.80 18.39
N ALA A 143 -6.85 15.85 17.44
CA ALA A 143 -7.87 14.81 17.39
C ALA A 143 -7.91 13.95 18.67
N ARG A 144 -9.09 13.41 19.00
CA ARG A 144 -9.23 12.42 20.08
C ARG A 144 -9.12 11.01 19.53
N ARG A 145 -8.55 10.09 20.31
CA ARG A 145 -8.14 8.75 19.81
C ARG A 145 -8.99 7.61 20.35
N ASN A 146 -9.94 7.90 21.23
CA ASN A 146 -10.84 6.92 21.83
C ASN A 146 -11.93 6.51 20.83
N LEU A 147 -11.52 5.77 19.80
CA LEU A 147 -12.40 5.10 18.85
C LEU A 147 -12.15 3.60 18.95
N VAL A 148 -13.17 2.86 18.57
CA VAL A 148 -13.13 1.41 18.40
C VAL A 148 -13.40 1.06 16.94
N GLN A 149 -12.94 -0.11 16.51
CA GLN A 149 -13.25 -0.70 15.20
C GLN A 149 -14.75 -1.00 15.09
N GLU A 150 -15.17 -1.48 13.93
CA GLU A 150 -16.57 -1.78 13.60
C GLU A 150 -17.24 -2.79 14.54
N ASP A 151 -16.46 -3.62 15.24
CA ASP A 151 -16.95 -4.55 16.27
C ASP A 151 -17.42 -3.85 17.57
N GLY A 152 -17.25 -2.54 17.68
CA GLY A 152 -17.64 -1.73 18.83
C GLY A 152 -16.78 -1.92 20.09
N THR A 153 -15.72 -2.74 20.05
CA THR A 153 -14.94 -3.10 21.25
C THR A 153 -13.43 -3.02 21.07
N THR A 154 -12.91 -3.42 19.90
CA THR A 154 -11.48 -3.42 19.60
C THR A 154 -10.98 -1.99 19.42
N PRO A 155 -9.92 -1.53 20.09
CA PRO A 155 -9.40 -0.17 19.88
C PRO A 155 -8.98 0.05 18.42
N ALA A 156 -9.46 1.13 17.82
CA ALA A 156 -9.09 1.50 16.46
C ALA A 156 -7.61 1.91 16.38
N ASP A 157 -6.87 1.28 15.48
CA ASP A 157 -5.47 1.56 15.23
C ASP A 157 -5.29 2.75 14.26
N PRO A 158 -4.06 3.24 14.04
CA PRO A 158 -3.82 4.35 13.12
C PRO A 158 -4.30 4.12 11.67
N PHE A 159 -4.35 2.90 11.14
CA PHE A 159 -4.90 2.63 9.81
C PHE A 159 -6.43 2.63 9.77
N ASP A 160 -7.08 2.50 10.92
CA ASP A 160 -8.53 2.72 11.04
C ASP A 160 -8.90 4.20 11.12
N ARG A 161 -8.17 4.97 11.95
CA ARG A 161 -8.62 6.31 12.37
C ARG A 161 -7.65 7.45 12.08
N GLY A 162 -6.48 7.17 11.52
CA GLY A 162 -5.40 8.14 11.40
C GLY A 162 -5.06 8.78 12.75
N SER A 163 -5.08 10.10 12.77
CA SER A 163 -4.84 10.90 13.98
C SER A 163 -5.97 10.77 15.01
N GLY A 164 -7.18 10.39 14.58
CA GLY A 164 -8.36 10.18 15.41
C GLY A 164 -9.59 10.98 14.99
N TYR A 165 -10.54 11.12 15.90
CA TYR A 165 -11.81 11.82 15.68
C TYR A 165 -11.63 13.33 15.86
N VAL A 166 -12.14 14.10 14.89
CA VAL A 166 -12.00 15.56 14.83
C VAL A 166 -12.50 16.29 16.09
N ARG A 167 -11.78 17.34 16.49
CA ARG A 167 -12.12 18.23 17.62
C ARG A 167 -12.04 19.70 17.19
N PRO A 168 -13.11 20.29 16.63
CA PRO A 168 -13.07 21.63 16.05
C PRO A 168 -12.49 22.70 17.00
N ASN A 169 -13.00 22.79 18.22
CA ASN A 169 -12.57 23.81 19.19
C ASN A 169 -11.13 23.63 19.66
N ALA A 170 -10.56 22.42 19.56
CA ALA A 170 -9.18 22.18 19.93
C ALA A 170 -8.21 22.52 18.79
N ALA A 171 -8.67 22.35 17.55
CA ALA A 171 -7.90 22.70 16.36
C ALA A 171 -7.75 24.22 16.16
N ASP A 172 -8.56 25.04 16.85
CA ASP A 172 -8.43 26.51 16.82
C ASP A 172 -7.17 27.01 17.55
N ASP A 173 -6.68 26.25 18.54
CA ASP A 173 -5.45 26.57 19.29
C ASP A 173 -4.60 25.30 19.48
N PRO A 174 -3.90 24.84 18.43
CA PRO A 174 -3.14 23.59 18.46
C PRO A 174 -1.78 23.76 19.15
N GLY A 175 -1.32 24.99 19.39
CA GLY A 175 0.03 25.32 19.85
C GLY A 175 1.08 25.22 18.74
N LEU A 176 1.26 24.03 18.16
CA LEU A 176 2.17 23.80 17.03
C LEU A 176 1.44 23.27 15.80
N VAL A 177 1.95 23.59 14.61
CA VAL A 177 1.56 22.98 13.35
C VAL A 177 2.76 22.45 12.58
N TYR A 178 2.54 21.38 11.81
CA TYR A 178 3.45 20.88 10.78
C TYR A 178 3.02 21.50 9.46
N ASP A 179 3.78 22.46 8.97
CA ASP A 179 3.49 23.13 7.70
C ASP A 179 4.23 22.45 6.54
N VAL A 180 3.63 22.45 5.36
CA VAL A 180 4.19 21.88 4.13
C VAL A 180 3.92 22.82 2.97
N GLY A 181 4.99 23.24 2.30
CA GLY A 181 4.92 24.12 1.14
C GLY A 181 4.58 23.41 -0.18
N PHE A 182 4.23 24.18 -1.21
CA PHE A 182 4.00 23.63 -2.55
C PHE A 182 5.25 22.91 -3.08
N ASP A 183 6.42 23.53 -2.98
CA ASP A 183 7.68 22.97 -3.46
C ASP A 183 8.07 21.68 -2.71
N GLU A 184 7.75 21.59 -1.41
CA GLU A 184 7.96 20.37 -0.63
C GLU A 184 7.05 19.22 -1.08
N TYR A 185 5.80 19.50 -1.50
CA TYR A 185 4.98 18.48 -2.14
C TYR A 185 5.53 18.06 -3.50
N GLN A 186 6.10 18.98 -4.29
CA GLN A 186 6.79 18.61 -5.53
C GLN A 186 8.02 17.72 -5.23
N ALA A 187 8.79 18.07 -4.19
CA ALA A 187 9.94 17.29 -3.72
C ALA A 187 9.53 15.89 -3.26
N PHE A 188 8.41 15.78 -2.54
CA PHE A 188 7.81 14.52 -2.14
C PHE A 188 7.40 13.67 -3.35
N LEU A 189 6.75 14.25 -4.36
CA LEU A 189 6.38 13.52 -5.58
C LEU A 189 7.60 12.96 -6.30
N CYS A 190 8.69 13.73 -6.34
CA CYS A 190 9.98 13.28 -6.86
C CYS A 190 10.58 12.15 -6.02
N GLY A 191 10.60 12.29 -4.68
CA GLY A 191 11.15 11.28 -3.78
C GLY A 191 10.31 10.00 -3.70
N ASN A 192 9.03 10.05 -4.05
CA ASN A 192 8.13 8.89 -4.16
C ASN A 192 8.10 8.26 -5.56
N GLY A 193 8.95 8.71 -6.49
CA GLY A 193 8.99 8.18 -7.86
C GLY A 193 7.73 8.44 -8.70
N GLN A 194 6.85 9.36 -8.27
CA GLN A 194 5.62 9.72 -9.01
C GLN A 194 5.90 10.71 -10.15
N ARG A 195 7.17 11.05 -10.37
CA ARG A 195 7.68 11.91 -11.43
C ARG A 195 8.98 11.35 -11.95
N SER A 196 9.23 11.56 -13.23
CA SER A 196 10.49 11.15 -13.83
C SER A 196 11.67 11.95 -13.25
N ALA A 197 12.85 11.32 -13.21
CA ALA A 197 14.08 12.00 -12.78
C ALA A 197 14.36 13.27 -13.60
N THR A 198 14.00 13.27 -14.90
CA THR A 198 14.15 14.43 -15.79
C THR A 198 13.23 15.59 -15.39
N GLU A 199 11.96 15.32 -15.07
CA GLU A 199 11.04 16.37 -14.59
C GLU A 199 11.54 16.98 -13.28
N CYS A 200 11.98 16.14 -12.35
CA CYS A 200 12.50 16.58 -11.06
C CYS A 200 13.76 17.44 -11.20
N ALA A 201 14.70 17.03 -12.06
CA ALA A 201 15.89 17.82 -12.38
C ALA A 201 15.54 19.17 -13.01
N ASN A 202 14.57 19.21 -13.93
CA ASN A 202 14.13 20.45 -14.59
C ASN A 202 13.50 21.47 -13.62
N LEU A 203 12.86 20.99 -12.55
CA LEU A 203 12.28 21.84 -11.52
C LEU A 203 13.32 22.40 -10.53
N ASN A 204 14.56 21.88 -10.54
CA ASN A 204 15.61 22.19 -9.54
C ASN A 204 15.13 21.96 -8.10
N ILE A 205 14.35 20.91 -7.87
CA ILE A 205 13.82 20.54 -6.55
C ILE A 205 14.56 19.30 -6.06
N GLU A 206 15.14 19.37 -4.87
CA GLU A 206 15.75 18.22 -4.21
C GLU A 206 14.67 17.24 -3.75
N PRO A 207 14.72 15.95 -4.14
CA PRO A 207 13.74 14.96 -3.72
C PRO A 207 13.67 14.81 -2.20
N VAL A 208 12.45 14.72 -1.66
CA VAL A 208 12.20 14.44 -0.23
C VAL A 208 11.65 13.02 -0.12
N PRO A 209 12.32 12.11 0.62
CA PRO A 209 11.78 10.78 0.86
C PRO A 209 10.38 10.84 1.49
N PRO A 210 9.46 9.93 1.12
CA PRO A 210 8.10 9.90 1.66
C PRO A 210 8.01 9.99 3.20
N ALA A 211 8.87 9.26 3.91
CA ALA A 211 8.97 9.29 5.37
C ALA A 211 9.32 10.66 5.97
N ASP A 212 10.01 11.53 5.21
CA ASP A 212 10.46 12.86 5.62
C ASP A 212 9.53 13.99 5.18
N LEU A 213 8.41 13.69 4.51
CA LEU A 213 7.34 14.66 4.31
C LEU A 213 6.93 15.24 5.67
N ASN A 214 6.91 16.56 5.80
CA ASN A 214 6.66 17.25 7.08
C ASN A 214 5.18 17.26 7.48
N GLN A 215 4.54 16.09 7.47
CA GLN A 215 3.19 15.88 7.97
C GLN A 215 3.21 15.40 9.43
N PRO A 216 2.11 15.57 10.20
CA PRO A 216 2.10 15.24 11.62
C PRO A 216 2.38 13.77 11.90
N ASN A 217 1.73 12.84 11.19
CA ASN A 217 1.89 11.41 11.41
C ASN A 217 3.21 10.89 10.82
N ILE A 218 3.74 9.84 11.43
CA ILE A 218 4.96 9.18 10.98
C ILE A 218 4.61 7.73 10.69
N ALA A 219 4.78 7.32 9.44
CA ALA A 219 4.75 5.91 9.08
C ALA A 219 6.08 5.52 8.44
N LEU A 220 6.48 4.27 8.66
CA LEU A 220 7.56 3.62 7.93
C LEU A 220 6.97 2.31 7.40
N GLY A 221 6.81 2.22 6.08
CA GLY A 221 6.30 1.04 5.40
C GLY A 221 7.31 -0.10 5.37
N ALA A 222 8.59 0.18 5.65
CA ALA A 222 9.62 -0.79 5.97
C ALA A 222 10.67 -0.13 6.88
N LEU A 223 11.10 -0.84 7.92
CA LEU A 223 12.15 -0.41 8.83
C LEU A 223 13.14 -1.57 9.04
N THR A 224 14.26 -1.50 8.32
CA THR A 224 15.34 -2.48 8.44
C THR A 224 16.42 -1.94 9.37
N GLY A 225 16.33 -2.28 10.65
CA GLY A 225 17.29 -1.86 11.67
C GLY A 225 17.01 -0.47 12.24
N VAL A 226 17.50 0.61 11.61
CA VAL A 226 17.38 1.97 12.16
C VAL A 226 17.00 3.00 11.10
N ARG A 227 16.09 3.91 11.43
CA ARG A 227 15.71 5.05 10.58
C ARG A 227 15.45 6.30 11.41
N THR A 228 16.03 7.41 10.99
CA THR A 228 15.80 8.72 11.59
C THR A 228 14.95 9.58 10.66
N VAL A 229 13.75 9.97 11.06
CA VAL A 229 12.91 10.93 10.32
C VAL A 229 13.05 12.33 10.89
N THR A 230 12.93 13.34 10.03
CA THR A 230 13.00 14.75 10.45
C THR A 230 11.62 15.40 10.42
N ARG A 231 11.31 16.23 11.41
CA ARG A 231 10.09 17.03 11.46
C ARG A 231 10.39 18.45 11.88
N THR A 232 9.68 19.39 11.26
CA THR A 232 9.72 20.81 11.59
C THR A 232 8.34 21.28 12.01
N VAL A 233 8.26 21.90 13.17
CA VAL A 233 7.02 22.44 13.73
C VAL A 233 7.12 23.96 13.83
N THR A 234 6.00 24.63 13.58
CA THR A 234 5.85 26.08 13.71
C THR A 234 4.91 26.38 14.87
N ASN A 235 5.33 27.28 15.76
CA ASN A 235 4.52 27.73 16.88
C ASN A 235 3.56 28.82 16.41
N VAL A 236 2.26 28.51 16.46
CA VAL A 236 1.17 29.42 16.05
C VAL A 236 0.68 30.31 17.20
N GLY A 237 1.23 30.13 18.40
CA GLY A 237 0.96 30.94 19.57
C GLY A 237 1.72 32.27 19.59
N ALA A 238 1.29 33.17 20.48
CA ALA A 238 1.84 34.52 20.61
C ALA A 238 3.09 34.63 21.50
N ALA A 239 3.56 33.53 22.10
CA ALA A 239 4.71 33.48 22.98
C ALA A 239 5.58 32.26 22.67
N GLU A 240 6.88 32.35 23.00
CA GLU A 240 7.76 31.18 22.99
C GLU A 240 7.23 30.12 23.95
N ALA A 241 7.25 28.87 23.50
CA ALA A 241 6.83 27.71 24.29
C ALA A 241 7.87 26.59 24.18
N THR A 242 8.02 25.82 25.24
CA THR A 242 8.91 24.65 25.29
C THR A 242 8.09 23.39 25.44
N TYR A 243 8.24 22.48 24.49
CA TYR A 243 7.50 21.23 24.44
C TYR A 243 8.40 20.07 24.85
N THR A 244 7.88 19.20 25.72
CA THR A 244 8.50 17.92 26.06
C THR A 244 7.96 16.84 25.15
N ALA A 245 8.86 16.10 24.49
CA ALA A 245 8.51 14.93 23.68
C ALA A 245 8.24 13.71 24.56
N ARG A 246 7.20 12.95 24.21
CA ARG A 246 6.88 11.66 24.83
C ARG A 246 6.33 10.69 23.81
N VAL A 247 6.90 9.49 23.77
CA VAL A 247 6.45 8.40 22.92
C VAL A 247 5.72 7.36 23.78
N GLU A 248 4.65 6.77 23.24
CA GLU A 248 3.90 5.67 23.85
C GLU A 248 3.50 4.65 22.77
N GLY A 249 3.54 3.36 23.09
CA GLY A 249 3.30 2.27 22.13
C GLY A 249 4.60 1.77 21.50
N LEU A 250 4.51 1.23 20.28
CA LEU A 250 5.63 0.69 19.48
C LEU A 250 6.36 -0.47 20.17
N GLU A 251 5.62 -1.50 20.57
CA GLU A 251 6.23 -2.69 21.19
C GLU A 251 7.33 -3.28 20.29
N GLY A 252 8.52 -3.47 20.86
CA GLY A 252 9.69 -4.01 20.15
C GLY A 252 10.50 -2.99 19.34
N ILE A 253 10.14 -1.70 19.33
CA ILE A 253 10.89 -0.64 18.63
C ILE A 253 11.30 0.44 19.62
N ASP A 254 12.59 0.71 19.72
CA ASP A 254 13.13 1.80 20.51
C ASP A 254 12.98 3.12 19.74
N VAL A 255 12.53 4.16 20.44
CA VAL A 255 12.31 5.49 19.84
C VAL A 255 13.03 6.57 20.63
N GLU A 256 13.89 7.29 19.93
CA GLU A 256 14.60 8.46 20.44
C GLU A 256 14.11 9.72 19.73
N VAL A 257 13.89 10.80 20.49
CA VAL A 257 13.49 12.10 19.95
C VAL A 257 14.54 13.13 20.34
N GLU A 258 15.15 13.78 19.35
CA GLU A 258 16.21 14.78 19.57
C GLU A 258 15.86 16.13 18.94
N PRO A 259 15.84 17.24 19.71
CA PRO A 259 15.95 17.28 21.16
C PRO A 259 14.66 16.83 21.86
N ALA A 260 14.78 16.19 23.03
CA ALA A 260 13.63 15.78 23.84
C ALA A 260 12.83 16.96 24.44
N LEU A 261 13.47 18.13 24.56
CA LEU A 261 12.83 19.40 24.88
C LEU A 261 13.03 20.37 23.71
N LEU A 262 11.93 20.80 23.11
CA LEU A 262 11.92 21.65 21.92
C LEU A 262 11.37 23.03 22.27
N SER A 263 12.23 24.04 22.32
CA SER A 263 11.83 25.44 22.49
C SER A 263 11.56 26.07 21.13
N VAL A 264 10.36 26.62 20.95
CA VAL A 264 9.90 27.19 19.67
C VAL A 264 9.46 28.64 19.87
N PRO A 265 10.13 29.63 19.25
CA PRO A 265 9.74 31.04 19.35
C PRO A 265 8.32 31.28 18.83
N ALA A 266 7.65 32.33 19.31
CA ALA A 266 6.34 32.74 18.78
C ALA A 266 6.42 33.02 17.26
N GLY A 267 5.57 32.37 16.47
CA GLY A 267 5.60 32.45 15.00
C GLY A 267 6.86 31.88 14.35
N GLY A 268 7.77 31.30 15.14
CA GLY A 268 8.99 30.66 14.67
C GLY A 268 8.82 29.16 14.51
N SER A 269 9.84 28.53 13.93
CA SER A 269 9.88 27.08 13.72
C SER A 269 11.06 26.46 14.45
N ALA A 270 10.94 25.17 14.77
CA ALA A 270 12.03 24.36 15.27
C ALA A 270 11.95 22.95 14.68
N THR A 271 13.12 22.35 14.47
CA THR A 271 13.27 21.02 13.89
C THR A 271 13.69 20.04 14.98
N TYR A 272 13.15 18.83 14.89
CA TYR A 272 13.55 17.69 15.71
C TYR A 272 13.60 16.43 14.85
N THR A 273 14.35 15.44 15.32
CA THR A 273 14.44 14.12 14.70
C THR A 273 13.76 13.07 15.57
N VAL A 274 13.27 12.01 14.92
CA VAL A 274 12.77 10.81 15.59
C VAL A 274 13.49 9.61 15.01
N THR A 275 14.27 8.93 15.83
CA THR A 275 15.02 7.73 15.45
C THR A 275 14.28 6.50 15.95
N PHE A 276 13.93 5.61 15.02
CA PHE A 276 13.33 4.31 15.28
C PHE A 276 14.39 3.24 15.12
N THR A 277 14.54 2.37 16.13
CA THR A 277 15.48 1.25 16.09
C THR A 277 14.73 -0.04 16.41
N VAL A 278 14.82 -1.04 15.53
CA VAL A 278 14.25 -2.37 15.77
C VAL A 278 15.03 -3.04 16.90
N ALA A 279 14.34 -3.35 18.00
CA ALA A 279 14.93 -4.00 19.15
C ALA A 279 14.48 -5.46 19.26
N ALA A 280 13.17 -5.69 19.33
CA ALA A 280 12.56 -7.01 19.49
C ALA A 280 11.22 -7.16 18.75
N ALA A 281 10.90 -6.23 17.84
CA ALA A 281 9.66 -6.28 17.07
C ALA A 281 9.69 -7.44 16.07
N THR A 282 8.52 -8.04 15.84
CA THR A 282 8.33 -9.08 14.82
C THR A 282 8.36 -8.43 13.43
N PRO A 283 9.25 -8.86 12.51
CA PRO A 283 9.21 -8.39 11.13
C PRO A 283 7.88 -8.73 10.45
N GLY A 284 7.37 -7.83 9.61
CA GLY A 284 6.12 -8.00 8.87
C GLY A 284 4.85 -7.70 9.66
N GLU A 285 4.94 -7.34 10.95
CA GLU A 285 3.80 -6.90 11.76
C GLU A 285 3.93 -5.41 12.11
N TYR A 286 2.89 -4.61 11.85
CA TYR A 286 2.90 -3.20 12.19
C TYR A 286 2.91 -2.98 13.71
N ALA A 287 3.90 -2.22 14.18
CA ALA A 287 3.90 -1.65 15.51
C ALA A 287 3.25 -0.27 15.48
N PHE A 288 2.27 -0.03 16.36
CA PHE A 288 1.56 1.24 16.47
C PHE A 288 1.91 2.00 17.74
N GLY A 289 1.92 3.33 17.64
CA GLY A 289 2.14 4.18 18.80
C GLY A 289 1.75 5.63 18.57
N GLN A 290 2.29 6.49 19.43
CA GLN A 290 2.14 7.93 19.32
C GLN A 290 3.36 8.69 19.82
N LEU A 291 3.63 9.82 19.18
CA LEU A 291 4.50 10.87 19.70
C LEU A 291 3.61 12.03 20.16
N THR A 292 3.90 12.59 21.34
CA THR A 292 3.24 13.80 21.85
C THR A 292 4.28 14.84 22.21
N LEU A 293 4.18 16.02 21.62
CA LEU A 293 4.86 17.24 22.08
C LEU A 293 3.89 17.98 23.01
N SER A 294 4.30 18.27 24.24
CA SER A 294 3.45 18.98 25.21
C SER A 294 4.21 20.04 26.01
N ASP A 295 3.62 21.23 26.11
CA ASP A 295 4.06 22.34 26.97
C ASP A 295 3.24 22.42 28.27
N GLY A 296 2.38 21.42 28.53
CA GLY A 296 1.45 21.38 29.67
C GLY A 296 0.06 21.95 29.37
N ALA A 297 -0.08 22.86 28.40
CA ALA A 297 -1.35 23.43 27.96
C ALA A 297 -1.86 22.75 26.68
N HIS A 298 -0.98 22.62 25.70
CA HIS A 298 -1.18 21.98 24.42
C HIS A 298 -0.63 20.56 24.42
N ARG A 299 -1.22 19.73 23.53
CA ARG A 299 -0.79 18.36 23.29
C ARG A 299 -0.86 18.10 21.79
N VAL A 300 0.28 18.27 21.13
CA VAL A 300 0.45 18.10 19.69
C VAL A 300 0.81 16.64 19.46
N ARG A 301 -0.14 15.86 18.92
CA ARG A 301 0.00 14.40 18.81
C ARG A 301 0.21 13.95 17.38
N SER A 302 1.10 13.00 17.20
CA SER A 302 1.39 12.31 15.95
C SER A 302 1.12 10.82 16.13
N ALA A 303 0.33 10.23 15.24
CA ALA A 303 0.21 8.77 15.17
C ALA A 303 1.48 8.16 14.56
N LEU A 304 1.90 7.00 15.07
CA LEU A 304 3.05 6.25 14.61
C LEU A 304 2.59 4.88 14.10
N ALA A 305 3.02 4.48 12.90
CA ALA A 305 2.78 3.16 12.32
C ALA A 305 4.05 2.67 11.62
N ILE A 306 4.75 1.72 12.24
CA ILE A 306 6.09 1.31 11.82
C ILE A 306 6.05 -0.18 11.49
N LEU A 307 6.43 -0.55 10.28
CA LEU A 307 6.58 -1.95 9.87
C LEU A 307 8.06 -2.33 9.99
N PRO A 308 8.48 -3.08 11.02
CA PRO A 308 9.81 -3.68 11.03
C PRO A 308 9.92 -4.63 9.85
N ASP A 309 11.02 -4.50 9.11
CA ASP A 309 11.31 -5.38 7.99
C ASP A 309 12.54 -6.22 8.31
N ALA A 310 12.56 -7.45 7.81
CA ALA A 310 13.61 -8.41 8.14
C ALA A 310 14.87 -8.14 7.32
N ILE A 311 14.72 -7.71 6.07
CA ILE A 311 15.84 -7.52 5.17
C ILE A 311 15.50 -6.48 4.12
N ASP A 312 16.42 -5.55 3.90
CA ASP A 312 16.40 -4.64 2.76
C ASP A 312 17.53 -5.09 1.82
N ALA A 313 17.14 -5.52 0.62
CA ALA A 313 18.04 -6.05 -0.40
C ALA A 313 17.60 -5.50 -1.76
N PRO A 314 18.53 -5.30 -2.70
CA PRO A 314 18.16 -4.91 -4.05
C PRO A 314 17.24 -5.96 -4.67
N GLU A 315 16.24 -5.50 -5.39
CA GLU A 315 15.29 -6.35 -6.10
C GLU A 315 15.97 -7.16 -7.19
N VAL A 316 16.89 -6.53 -7.93
CA VAL A 316 17.63 -7.11 -9.05
C VAL A 316 19.12 -6.76 -8.94
N VAL A 317 19.96 -7.73 -9.30
CA VAL A 317 21.36 -7.51 -9.65
C VAL A 317 21.65 -8.13 -11.01
N SER A 318 22.36 -7.39 -11.86
CA SER A 318 22.67 -7.82 -13.22
C SER A 318 24.15 -8.18 -13.37
N GLY A 319 24.43 -9.18 -14.17
CA GLY A 319 25.76 -9.69 -14.50
C GLY A 319 25.91 -9.99 -15.99
N VAL A 320 27.15 -10.18 -16.44
CA VAL A 320 27.44 -10.53 -17.83
C VAL A 320 28.44 -11.68 -17.96
N GLY A 321 28.33 -12.44 -19.04
CA GLY A 321 29.27 -13.48 -19.42
C GLY A 321 28.88 -14.89 -18.94
N VAL A 322 29.46 -15.89 -19.61
CA VAL A 322 29.19 -17.32 -19.33
C VAL A 322 29.68 -17.81 -17.96
N ALA A 323 30.51 -17.00 -17.31
CA ALA A 323 30.92 -17.11 -15.92
C ALA A 323 31.24 -15.71 -15.39
N GLY A 324 30.94 -15.45 -14.13
CA GLY A 324 31.10 -14.12 -13.55
C GLY A 324 30.77 -14.06 -12.06
N THR A 325 30.81 -12.84 -11.53
CA THR A 325 30.49 -12.54 -10.14
C THR A 325 29.75 -11.21 -10.03
N ALA A 326 28.84 -11.13 -9.08
CA ALA A 326 28.16 -9.91 -8.66
C ALA A 326 28.18 -9.81 -7.13
N THR A 327 28.29 -8.59 -6.63
CA THR A 327 28.29 -8.28 -5.19
C THR A 327 27.31 -7.15 -4.92
N TRP A 328 26.57 -7.24 -3.82
CA TRP A 328 25.65 -6.19 -3.39
C TRP A 328 25.50 -6.20 -1.87
N ASP A 329 25.00 -5.09 -1.36
CA ASP A 329 24.74 -4.90 0.06
C ASP A 329 23.32 -5.34 0.41
N VAL A 330 23.18 -6.00 1.56
CA VAL A 330 21.89 -6.27 2.20
C VAL A 330 21.89 -5.73 3.62
N THR A 331 20.86 -5.00 3.99
CA THR A 331 20.67 -4.53 5.38
C THR A 331 19.75 -5.52 6.10
N LEU A 332 20.10 -5.87 7.33
CA LEU A 332 19.39 -6.91 8.10
C LEU A 332 18.66 -6.27 9.28
N GLY A 333 17.36 -6.52 9.41
CA GLY A 333 16.51 -5.92 10.43
C GLY A 333 16.25 -6.80 11.66
N TYR A 334 16.77 -8.03 11.67
CA TYR A 334 16.57 -8.99 12.77
C TYR A 334 17.89 -9.57 13.28
N ALA A 335 17.84 -10.16 14.48
CA ALA A 335 18.95 -10.90 15.07
C ALA A 335 18.68 -12.40 14.96
N GLY A 336 19.58 -13.16 14.32
CA GLY A 336 19.36 -14.59 14.16
C GLY A 336 20.26 -15.23 13.11
N PRO A 337 20.06 -16.52 12.80
CA PRO A 337 20.73 -17.15 11.68
C PRO A 337 20.25 -16.53 10.37
N LEU A 338 21.16 -16.38 9.41
CA LEU A 338 20.86 -15.99 8.03
C LEU A 338 21.41 -17.06 7.10
N THR A 339 20.59 -17.51 6.16
CA THR A 339 21.04 -18.32 5.03
C THR A 339 20.62 -17.64 3.73
N ALA A 340 21.59 -17.39 2.85
CA ALA A 340 21.33 -17.04 1.45
C ALA A 340 21.39 -18.32 0.61
N ALA A 341 20.36 -18.58 -0.21
CA ALA A 341 20.27 -19.77 -1.03
C ALA A 341 20.15 -19.41 -2.52
N PRO A 342 21.00 -19.97 -3.41
CA PRO A 342 20.87 -19.79 -4.85
C PRO A 342 19.64 -20.54 -5.40
N ARG A 343 18.97 -19.93 -6.37
CA ARG A 343 17.82 -20.47 -7.12
C ARG A 343 18.01 -20.10 -8.60
N GLY A 344 17.70 -21.02 -9.51
CA GLY A 344 18.14 -20.86 -10.91
C GLY A 344 19.66 -21.04 -11.01
N LEU A 345 20.40 -20.39 -11.91
CA LEU A 345 19.98 -19.57 -13.04
C LEU A 345 19.32 -20.45 -14.12
N VAL A 346 18.13 -20.08 -14.59
CA VAL A 346 17.43 -20.78 -15.68
C VAL A 346 17.39 -19.94 -16.95
N PRO A 347 17.51 -20.55 -18.14
CA PRO A 347 17.30 -19.86 -19.41
C PRO A 347 15.80 -19.55 -19.60
N PRO A 348 15.44 -18.63 -20.52
CA PRO A 348 14.05 -18.36 -20.81
C PRO A 348 13.43 -19.52 -21.60
N THR A 349 12.12 -19.67 -21.49
CA THR A 349 11.32 -20.24 -22.57
C THR A 349 10.83 -19.09 -23.44
N THR A 350 11.21 -19.10 -24.71
CA THR A 350 10.85 -18.06 -25.68
C THR A 350 9.66 -18.49 -26.54
N PHE A 351 8.81 -17.52 -26.86
CA PHE A 351 7.68 -17.66 -27.78
C PHE A 351 7.73 -16.56 -28.82
N GLU A 352 7.79 -16.93 -30.09
CA GLU A 352 7.62 -15.98 -31.18
C GLU A 352 6.13 -15.84 -31.51
N GLY A 353 5.70 -14.65 -31.88
CA GLY A 353 4.35 -14.42 -32.37
C GLY A 353 4.19 -13.16 -33.17
N GLU A 354 2.94 -12.89 -33.55
CA GLU A 354 2.55 -11.73 -34.35
C GLU A 354 1.15 -11.27 -33.91
N VAL A 355 0.97 -9.98 -33.71
CA VAL A 355 -0.31 -9.36 -33.34
C VAL A 355 -0.62 -8.17 -34.23
N ALA A 356 -1.90 -7.96 -34.51
CA ALA A 356 -2.39 -6.73 -35.14
C ALA A 356 -2.75 -5.70 -34.06
N THR A 357 -2.97 -4.46 -34.45
CA THR A 357 -3.60 -3.47 -33.56
C THR A 357 -5.01 -3.91 -33.17
N ASP A 358 -5.33 -3.86 -31.88
CA ASP A 358 -6.68 -4.02 -31.37
C ASP A 358 -7.45 -2.69 -31.37
N GLU A 359 -8.23 -2.47 -32.42
CA GLU A 359 -9.05 -1.26 -32.58
C GLU A 359 -10.18 -1.15 -31.54
N ALA A 360 -10.53 -2.23 -30.83
CA ALA A 360 -11.60 -2.24 -29.83
C ALA A 360 -11.09 -1.90 -28.42
N PHE A 361 -9.79 -2.02 -28.18
CA PHE A 361 -9.17 -1.91 -26.85
C PHE A 361 -9.85 -2.81 -25.81
N ASP A 362 -10.15 -4.04 -26.20
CA ASP A 362 -10.78 -5.07 -25.37
C ASP A 362 -9.90 -6.31 -25.39
N VAL A 363 -8.94 -6.34 -24.45
CA VAL A 363 -7.90 -7.37 -24.35
C VAL A 363 -8.50 -8.77 -24.22
N ILE A 364 -9.58 -8.92 -23.45
CA ILE A 364 -10.22 -10.23 -23.23
C ILE A 364 -10.89 -10.71 -24.53
N ALA A 365 -11.60 -9.83 -25.23
CA ALA A 365 -12.19 -10.17 -26.52
C ALA A 365 -11.12 -10.43 -27.61
N ALA A 366 -10.03 -9.66 -27.60
CA ALA A 366 -8.89 -9.82 -28.49
C ALA A 366 -8.22 -11.19 -28.25
N ALA A 367 -7.96 -11.54 -26.99
CA ALA A 367 -7.39 -12.82 -26.58
C ALA A 367 -8.28 -14.00 -26.98
N ALA A 368 -9.60 -13.90 -26.77
CA ALA A 368 -10.56 -14.94 -27.13
C ALA A 368 -10.69 -15.14 -28.65
N SER A 369 -10.56 -14.05 -29.43
CA SER A 369 -10.67 -14.10 -30.89
C SER A 369 -9.36 -14.45 -31.60
N GLY A 370 -8.21 -14.22 -30.94
CA GLY A 370 -6.87 -14.30 -31.53
C GLY A 370 -6.56 -13.17 -32.52
N VAL A 371 -7.36 -12.09 -32.50
CA VAL A 371 -7.16 -10.90 -33.33
C VAL A 371 -6.89 -9.73 -32.39
N GLY A 372 -5.79 -9.01 -32.61
CA GLY A 372 -5.37 -7.93 -31.70
C GLY A 372 -4.56 -8.41 -30.50
N ALA A 373 -4.59 -9.71 -30.19
CA ALA A 373 -3.79 -10.30 -29.11
C ALA A 373 -3.39 -11.74 -29.40
N SER A 374 -2.30 -12.18 -28.77
CA SER A 374 -1.83 -13.57 -28.75
C SER A 374 -1.72 -14.06 -27.32
N VAL A 375 -2.07 -15.34 -27.09
CA VAL A 375 -2.09 -15.92 -25.74
C VAL A 375 -1.07 -17.05 -25.62
N HIS A 376 -0.12 -16.90 -24.69
CA HIS A 376 0.89 -17.91 -24.37
C HIS A 376 0.60 -18.53 -23.01
N ARG A 377 0.61 -19.86 -22.92
CA ARG A 377 0.32 -20.58 -21.68
C ARG A 377 1.61 -20.99 -21.00
N VAL A 378 1.86 -20.44 -19.83
CA VAL A 378 3.05 -20.72 -19.04
C VAL A 378 2.65 -21.48 -17.77
N PRO A 379 3.01 -22.78 -17.65
CA PRO A 379 2.77 -23.51 -16.41
C PRO A 379 3.73 -23.02 -15.32
N VAL A 380 3.18 -22.66 -14.16
CA VAL A 380 3.95 -22.31 -12.96
C VAL A 380 3.80 -23.44 -11.93
N PRO A 381 4.85 -24.26 -11.72
CA PRO A 381 4.81 -25.35 -10.75
C PRO A 381 4.64 -24.85 -9.31
N ALA A 382 4.06 -25.69 -8.46
CA ALA A 382 4.00 -25.42 -7.02
C ALA A 382 5.40 -25.26 -6.41
N GLY A 383 5.55 -24.23 -5.57
CA GLY A 383 6.84 -23.89 -4.95
C GLY A 383 7.78 -23.10 -5.87
N SER A 384 7.29 -22.59 -7.01
CA SER A 384 8.01 -21.58 -7.78
C SER A 384 8.13 -20.30 -6.97
N GLY A 385 9.33 -19.73 -6.97
CA GLY A 385 9.62 -18.55 -6.19
C GLY A 385 9.40 -17.25 -6.93
N HIS A 386 9.54 -17.31 -8.25
CA HIS A 386 9.41 -16.14 -9.10
C HIS A 386 9.02 -16.56 -10.51
N ALA A 387 8.18 -15.78 -11.17
CA ALA A 387 7.90 -15.91 -12.59
C ALA A 387 8.00 -14.54 -13.27
N ARG A 388 8.77 -14.47 -14.36
CA ARG A 388 8.92 -13.27 -15.19
C ARG A 388 8.40 -13.52 -16.58
N PHE A 389 7.70 -12.54 -17.12
CA PHE A 389 7.26 -12.47 -18.52
C PHE A 389 7.73 -11.14 -19.08
N SER A 390 8.47 -11.15 -20.19
CA SER A 390 9.05 -9.93 -20.73
C SER A 390 9.05 -9.93 -22.26
N LEU A 391 8.71 -8.77 -22.82
CA LEU A 391 8.93 -8.39 -24.20
C LEU A 391 10.14 -7.46 -24.24
N ALA A 392 10.95 -7.59 -25.29
CA ALA A 392 12.04 -6.67 -25.55
C ALA A 392 11.70 -5.78 -26.74
N GLU A 393 11.91 -4.47 -26.60
CA GLU A 393 11.67 -3.47 -27.65
C GLU A 393 12.38 -3.81 -28.96
N ASP A 394 13.60 -4.35 -28.89
CA ASP A 394 14.42 -4.69 -30.05
C ASP A 394 14.00 -5.98 -30.76
N ALA A 395 13.03 -6.72 -30.19
CA ALA A 395 12.47 -7.94 -30.76
C ALA A 395 11.17 -7.73 -31.54
N THR A 396 10.77 -6.47 -31.81
CA THR A 396 9.55 -6.16 -32.59
C THR A 396 9.81 -5.92 -34.07
N THR A 397 8.74 -5.85 -34.90
CA THR A 397 8.87 -5.58 -36.35
C THR A 397 9.52 -4.22 -36.60
N VAL A 398 9.09 -3.19 -35.85
CA VAL A 398 9.64 -1.84 -35.91
C VAL A 398 10.04 -1.39 -34.51
N PRO A 399 11.27 -1.74 -34.06
CA PRO A 399 11.75 -1.40 -32.74
C PRO A 399 11.66 0.10 -32.43
N GLY A 400 11.09 0.44 -31.28
CA GLY A 400 10.89 1.80 -30.78
C GLY A 400 9.66 2.52 -31.34
N GLU A 401 8.86 1.86 -32.19
CA GLU A 401 7.62 2.43 -32.73
C GLU A 401 6.39 1.55 -32.53
N ASP A 402 6.53 0.22 -32.42
CA ASP A 402 5.45 -0.68 -32.01
C ASP A 402 5.15 -0.50 -30.50
N ASP A 403 3.86 -0.47 -30.16
CA ASP A 403 3.32 -0.34 -28.80
C ASP A 403 2.58 -1.65 -28.47
N LEU A 404 3.24 -2.53 -27.72
CA LEU A 404 2.76 -3.86 -27.36
C LEU A 404 2.68 -3.99 -25.85
N ASP A 405 1.52 -4.34 -25.33
CA ASP A 405 1.28 -4.48 -23.89
C ASP A 405 1.32 -5.95 -23.45
N LEU A 406 1.60 -6.17 -22.16
CA LEU A 406 1.50 -7.45 -21.49
C LEU A 406 0.38 -7.49 -20.45
N TYR A 407 -0.49 -8.51 -20.58
CA TYR A 407 -1.51 -8.82 -19.58
C TYR A 407 -1.34 -10.26 -19.12
N VAL A 408 -1.25 -10.48 -17.82
CA VAL A 408 -1.03 -11.81 -17.24
C VAL A 408 -2.26 -12.23 -16.45
N PHE A 409 -2.90 -13.31 -16.90
CA PHE A 409 -4.05 -13.92 -16.22
C PHE A 409 -3.64 -15.25 -15.58
N ARG A 410 -4.32 -15.63 -14.51
CA ARG A 410 -4.23 -16.98 -13.95
C ARG A 410 -5.60 -17.63 -13.98
N SER A 411 -5.81 -18.51 -14.96
CA SER A 411 -7.05 -19.25 -15.11
C SER A 411 -6.79 -20.75 -15.26
N ASP A 412 -7.73 -21.53 -14.72
CA ASP A 412 -7.78 -22.98 -14.92
C ASP A 412 -8.53 -23.35 -16.21
N ASP A 413 -9.33 -22.42 -16.75
CA ASP A 413 -10.11 -22.57 -17.97
C ASP A 413 -9.60 -21.57 -19.03
N ASP A 414 -9.76 -21.86 -20.33
CA ASP A 414 -9.22 -20.99 -21.39
C ASP A 414 -10.09 -19.75 -21.70
N GLU A 415 -11.08 -19.46 -20.84
CA GLU A 415 -11.97 -18.31 -20.95
C GLU A 415 -11.56 -17.26 -19.91
N LEU A 416 -10.84 -16.23 -20.37
CA LEU A 416 -10.32 -15.17 -19.49
C LEU A 416 -11.41 -14.23 -19.01
N THR A 417 -11.35 -13.83 -17.75
CA THR A 417 -12.23 -12.84 -17.13
C THR A 417 -11.43 -11.75 -16.42
N GLU A 418 -12.05 -10.60 -16.16
CA GLU A 418 -11.41 -9.48 -15.45
C GLU A 418 -10.96 -9.88 -14.04
N ASP A 419 -11.70 -10.75 -13.35
CA ASP A 419 -11.38 -11.23 -12.00
C ASP A 419 -10.14 -12.16 -11.96
N GLU A 420 -9.70 -12.67 -13.11
CA GLU A 420 -8.54 -13.55 -13.25
C GLU A 420 -7.26 -12.82 -13.67
N LEU A 421 -7.36 -11.53 -13.97
CA LEU A 421 -6.20 -10.69 -14.27
C LEU A 421 -5.32 -10.59 -13.02
N VAL A 422 -4.06 -10.95 -13.18
CA VAL A 422 -3.06 -10.96 -12.09
C VAL A 422 -2.28 -9.65 -12.07
N GLU A 423 -1.74 -9.25 -13.22
CA GLU A 423 -0.89 -8.06 -13.35
C GLU A 423 -0.79 -7.63 -14.82
N THR A 424 -0.44 -6.37 -15.05
CA THR A 424 -0.23 -5.80 -16.39
C THR A 424 1.06 -5.01 -16.47
N SER A 425 1.60 -4.90 -17.67
CA SER A 425 2.62 -3.95 -18.05
C SER A 425 2.14 -3.32 -19.36
N ASP A 426 1.73 -2.06 -19.28
CA ASP A 426 1.06 -1.27 -20.33
C ASP A 426 1.75 0.09 -20.50
N ALA A 427 3.09 0.09 -20.42
CA ALA A 427 3.87 1.28 -20.64
C ALA A 427 3.89 1.65 -22.13
N PHE A 428 4.40 2.84 -22.45
CA PHE A 428 4.56 3.22 -23.85
C PHE A 428 5.74 2.45 -24.45
N GLY A 429 5.48 1.75 -25.57
CA GLY A 429 6.47 0.96 -26.31
C GLY A 429 6.17 -0.53 -26.21
N SER A 430 7.19 -1.35 -26.40
CA SER A 430 7.10 -2.81 -26.31
C SER A 430 8.07 -3.40 -25.27
N ASP A 431 8.80 -2.55 -24.53
CA ASP A 431 9.66 -2.95 -23.40
C ASP A 431 8.82 -3.21 -22.14
N GLU A 432 8.09 -4.32 -22.17
CA GLU A 432 7.15 -4.69 -21.12
C GLU A 432 7.67 -5.82 -20.26
N GLN A 433 7.45 -5.74 -18.94
CA GLN A 433 7.85 -6.78 -18.00
C GLN A 433 6.87 -6.92 -16.85
N VAL A 434 6.44 -8.15 -16.61
CA VAL A 434 5.67 -8.54 -15.43
C VAL A 434 6.48 -9.51 -14.57
N ASP A 435 6.66 -9.15 -13.30
CA ASP A 435 7.37 -9.92 -12.30
C ASP A 435 6.42 -10.39 -11.19
N LEU A 436 6.22 -11.70 -11.08
CA LEU A 436 5.39 -12.30 -10.03
C LEU A 436 6.27 -12.90 -8.94
N VAL A 437 6.19 -12.35 -7.73
CA VAL A 437 6.89 -12.85 -6.54
C VAL A 437 6.02 -13.92 -5.85
N LEU A 438 6.59 -15.10 -5.60
CA LEU A 438 5.91 -16.27 -5.02
C LEU A 438 4.57 -16.62 -5.72
N PRO A 439 4.57 -16.79 -7.05
CA PRO A 439 3.34 -17.04 -7.78
C PRO A 439 2.66 -18.33 -7.33
N GLY A 440 1.33 -18.30 -7.24
CA GLY A 440 0.55 -19.50 -6.97
C GLY A 440 0.72 -20.53 -8.08
N ALA A 441 0.67 -21.82 -7.75
CA ALA A 441 0.73 -22.88 -8.76
C ALA A 441 -0.47 -22.76 -9.72
N GLY A 442 -0.25 -22.96 -11.02
CA GLY A 442 -1.33 -22.90 -12.00
C GLY A 442 -0.83 -22.70 -13.42
N THR A 443 -1.76 -22.46 -14.34
CA THR A 443 -1.46 -22.02 -15.69
C THR A 443 -1.65 -20.51 -15.74
N TYR A 444 -0.63 -19.81 -16.24
CA TYR A 444 -0.70 -18.38 -16.50
C TYR A 444 -0.86 -18.16 -17.99
N HIS A 445 -1.84 -17.35 -18.36
CA HIS A 445 -2.10 -16.94 -19.74
C HIS A 445 -1.49 -15.55 -19.92
N VAL A 446 -0.33 -15.52 -20.57
CA VAL A 446 0.41 -14.29 -20.90
C VAL A 446 -0.09 -13.80 -22.25
N VAL A 447 -0.83 -12.71 -22.22
CA VAL A 447 -1.43 -12.10 -23.39
C VAL A 447 -0.51 -10.97 -23.86
N VAL A 448 0.01 -11.12 -25.07
CA VAL A 448 0.68 -10.03 -25.79
C VAL A 448 -0.39 -9.32 -26.60
N HIS A 449 -0.63 -8.05 -26.30
CA HIS A 449 -1.70 -7.24 -26.89
C HIS A 449 -1.11 -6.17 -27.80
N GLY A 450 -1.60 -6.09 -29.03
CA GLY A 450 -1.19 -5.05 -29.97
C GLY A 450 -1.96 -3.75 -29.68
N PHE A 451 -1.48 -2.96 -28.73
CA PHE A 451 -2.10 -1.67 -28.40
C PHE A 451 -2.02 -0.70 -29.59
N ALA A 452 -0.84 -0.57 -30.21
CA ALA A 452 -0.66 0.14 -31.47
C ALA A 452 0.54 -0.40 -32.27
N THR A 453 0.29 -1.00 -33.42
CA THR A 453 1.35 -1.58 -34.27
C THR A 453 1.64 -0.70 -35.49
N VAL A 454 2.92 -0.54 -35.86
CA VAL A 454 3.35 0.16 -37.08
C VAL A 454 3.25 -0.75 -38.29
N GLY A 455 2.03 -0.84 -38.82
CA GLY A 455 1.72 -1.68 -39.97
C GLY A 455 0.48 -2.53 -39.74
N PRO A 456 0.22 -3.54 -40.59
CA PRO A 456 -0.91 -4.44 -40.39
C PRO A 456 -0.75 -5.31 -39.13
N THR A 457 0.49 -5.59 -38.74
CA THR A 457 0.88 -6.46 -37.62
C THR A 457 2.29 -6.12 -37.13
N ALA A 458 2.59 -6.46 -35.88
CA ALA A 458 3.91 -6.47 -35.26
C ALA A 458 4.28 -7.88 -34.81
N THR A 459 5.48 -8.34 -35.14
CA THR A 459 6.08 -9.55 -34.58
C THR A 459 6.67 -9.24 -33.21
N TYR A 460 6.84 -10.26 -32.38
CA TYR A 460 7.52 -10.14 -31.10
C TYR A 460 8.17 -11.46 -30.69
N GLU A 461 9.12 -11.36 -29.76
CA GLU A 461 9.61 -12.49 -28.96
C GLU A 461 9.25 -12.26 -27.49
N LEU A 462 8.45 -13.16 -26.92
CA LEU A 462 8.13 -13.20 -25.50
C LEU A 462 9.10 -14.15 -24.80
N SER A 463 9.87 -13.62 -23.84
CA SER A 463 10.72 -14.41 -22.96
C SER A 463 10.04 -14.66 -21.61
N THR A 464 10.05 -15.91 -21.16
CA THR A 464 9.43 -16.29 -19.88
C THR A 464 10.41 -17.09 -19.02
N TRP A 465 10.49 -16.75 -17.73
CA TRP A 465 11.31 -17.47 -16.75
C TRP A 465 10.44 -17.90 -15.58
N VAL A 466 10.56 -19.16 -15.18
CA VAL A 466 9.95 -19.67 -13.94
C VAL A 466 11.07 -20.19 -13.05
N VAL A 467 11.45 -19.39 -12.06
CA VAL A 467 12.51 -19.72 -11.11
C VAL A 467 11.92 -20.63 -10.03
N GLY A 468 12.25 -21.91 -10.14
CA GLY A 468 11.79 -22.94 -9.22
C GLY A 468 12.51 -22.96 -7.86
N GLY A 469 12.09 -23.87 -6.99
CA GLY A 469 12.70 -24.09 -5.68
C GLY A 469 14.07 -24.77 -5.70
N ALA A 470 14.56 -25.31 -6.82
CA ALA A 470 15.87 -25.95 -6.88
C ALA A 470 16.92 -25.04 -7.53
N ASP A 471 18.15 -25.10 -7.02
CA ASP A 471 19.33 -24.58 -7.71
C ASP A 471 19.58 -25.38 -9.01
N ALA A 472 19.87 -24.68 -10.10
CA ALA A 472 20.26 -25.31 -11.37
C ALA A 472 21.72 -25.82 -11.35
N GLY A 473 22.47 -25.49 -10.29
CA GLY A 473 23.87 -25.91 -10.08
C GLY A 473 24.88 -25.05 -10.80
N ASN A 474 24.47 -23.87 -11.26
CA ASN A 474 25.28 -22.89 -11.99
C ASN A 474 25.43 -21.56 -11.24
N LEU A 475 24.89 -21.46 -10.02
CA LEU A 475 24.94 -20.28 -9.16
C LEU A 475 25.40 -20.68 -7.75
N GLU A 476 26.44 -20.02 -7.25
CA GLU A 476 26.92 -20.14 -5.87
C GLU A 476 26.77 -18.79 -5.17
N VAL A 477 26.44 -18.81 -3.88
CA VAL A 477 26.23 -17.60 -3.07
C VAL A 477 27.03 -17.67 -1.78
N THR A 478 27.67 -16.56 -1.44
CA THR A 478 28.32 -16.32 -0.14
C THR A 478 27.66 -15.14 0.54
N ALA A 479 27.28 -15.33 1.81
CA ALA A 479 26.64 -14.33 2.67
C ALA A 479 27.04 -14.60 4.13
N PRO A 480 26.90 -13.64 5.06
CA PRO A 480 27.11 -13.92 6.47
C PRO A 480 26.08 -14.95 6.99
N ALA A 481 26.51 -15.76 7.97
CA ALA A 481 25.67 -16.80 8.56
C ALA A 481 24.72 -16.28 9.66
N MET A 482 24.86 -15.01 10.05
CA MET A 482 24.12 -14.40 11.14
C MET A 482 23.66 -13.00 10.74
N ALA A 483 22.39 -12.71 10.99
CA ALA A 483 21.82 -11.39 10.92
C ALA A 483 22.06 -10.63 12.22
N VAL A 484 22.46 -9.36 12.07
CA VAL A 484 22.59 -8.38 13.14
C VAL A 484 21.70 -7.19 12.78
N PRO A 485 20.76 -6.78 13.65
CA PRO A 485 19.87 -5.66 13.36
C PRO A 485 20.64 -4.38 13.01
N GLY A 486 20.29 -3.77 11.88
CA GLY A 486 20.91 -2.56 11.34
C GLY A 486 22.28 -2.75 10.71
N ALA A 487 22.81 -3.98 10.65
CA ALA A 487 24.04 -4.25 9.92
C ALA A 487 23.75 -4.33 8.42
N THR A 488 24.62 -3.69 7.64
CA THR A 488 24.71 -3.87 6.20
C THR A 488 25.86 -4.82 5.91
N GLU A 489 25.56 -5.88 5.16
CA GLU A 489 26.47 -6.98 4.89
C GLU A 489 26.55 -7.23 3.38
N GLU A 490 27.73 -7.59 2.89
CA GLU A 490 27.94 -7.89 1.47
C GLU A 490 27.51 -9.33 1.16
N VAL A 491 26.73 -9.50 0.09
CA VAL A 491 26.37 -10.78 -0.51
C VAL A 491 27.07 -10.88 -1.86
N THR A 492 27.70 -12.04 -2.10
CA THR A 492 28.37 -12.33 -3.37
C THR A 492 27.69 -13.51 -4.05
N ALA A 493 27.31 -13.34 -5.32
CA ALA A 493 26.96 -14.44 -6.20
C ALA A 493 28.06 -14.67 -7.25
N THR A 494 28.33 -15.94 -7.54
CA THR A 494 29.22 -16.37 -8.62
C THR A 494 28.50 -17.38 -9.50
N TRP A 495 28.61 -17.24 -10.81
CA TRP A 495 28.00 -18.18 -11.76
C TRP A 495 29.01 -18.70 -12.75
N SER A 496 28.72 -19.87 -13.32
CA SER A 496 29.53 -20.46 -14.39
C SER A 496 28.74 -21.49 -15.21
N GLY A 497 29.25 -21.82 -16.40
CA GLY A 497 28.67 -22.88 -17.23
C GLY A 497 27.39 -22.48 -17.96
N LEU A 498 27.16 -21.18 -18.16
CA LEU A 498 26.04 -20.69 -18.94
C LEU A 498 26.31 -20.77 -20.44
N GLU A 499 25.26 -20.96 -21.24
CA GLU A 499 25.35 -20.95 -22.70
C GLU A 499 25.49 -19.51 -23.19
N PRO A 500 26.34 -19.22 -24.20
CA PRO A 500 26.43 -17.90 -24.82
C PRO A 500 25.13 -17.50 -25.55
N GLY A 501 24.86 -16.19 -25.66
CA GLY A 501 23.71 -15.67 -26.41
C GLY A 501 22.37 -15.87 -25.70
N THR A 502 22.38 -16.15 -24.40
CA THR A 502 21.20 -16.47 -23.59
C THR A 502 21.08 -15.56 -22.37
N ALA A 503 19.86 -15.09 -22.11
CA ALA A 503 19.47 -14.31 -20.94
C ALA A 503 19.01 -15.22 -19.80
N TYR A 504 19.76 -15.30 -18.71
CA TYR A 504 19.44 -16.15 -17.57
C TYR A 504 18.82 -15.34 -16.44
N LEU A 505 17.85 -15.95 -15.75
CA LEU A 505 17.25 -15.43 -14.52
C LEU A 505 17.38 -16.44 -13.39
N GLY A 506 17.70 -15.95 -12.21
CA GLY A 506 17.68 -16.70 -10.97
C GLY A 506 17.37 -15.79 -9.80
N ALA A 507 17.56 -16.30 -8.59
CA ALA A 507 17.38 -15.54 -7.38
C ALA A 507 18.35 -15.99 -6.29
N VAL A 508 18.69 -15.07 -5.40
CA VAL A 508 19.23 -15.36 -4.09
C VAL A 508 18.13 -15.13 -3.07
N THR A 509 17.70 -16.19 -2.39
CA THR A 509 16.67 -16.11 -1.35
C THR A 509 17.30 -16.06 0.04
N TYR A 510 16.79 -15.17 0.89
CA TYR A 510 17.27 -14.99 2.26
C TYR A 510 16.32 -15.63 3.25
N HIS A 511 16.85 -16.46 4.14
CA HIS A 511 16.07 -17.23 5.11
C HIS A 511 16.60 -17.03 6.54
N ASP A 512 15.71 -16.93 7.52
CA ASP A 512 16.07 -16.79 8.93
C ASP A 512 16.31 -18.14 9.65
N THR A 513 16.94 -19.07 8.94
CA THR A 513 17.25 -20.42 9.43
C THR A 513 18.74 -20.73 9.32
N PRO A 514 19.26 -21.70 10.10
CA PRO A 514 20.67 -22.10 10.01
C PRO A 514 21.06 -22.86 8.73
N SER A 515 20.09 -23.21 7.89
CA SER A 515 20.32 -24.00 6.68
C SER A 515 19.25 -23.71 5.62
N ALA A 516 19.65 -23.72 4.35
CA ALA A 516 18.79 -23.43 3.23
C ALA A 516 17.57 -24.38 3.21
N PRO A 517 16.34 -23.85 3.27
CA PRO A 517 15.15 -24.67 3.19
C PRO A 517 15.00 -25.30 1.80
N ALA A 518 14.50 -26.53 1.79
CA ALA A 518 14.19 -27.24 0.54
C ALA A 518 13.02 -26.59 -0.22
N VAL A 519 12.07 -26.00 0.52
CA VAL A 519 10.92 -25.27 -0.04
C VAL A 519 11.26 -23.79 -0.10
N PHE A 520 10.99 -23.15 -1.24
CA PHE A 520 11.33 -21.75 -1.50
C PHE A 520 10.75 -20.77 -0.48
N THR A 521 9.51 -20.99 -0.04
CA THR A 521 8.75 -20.09 0.85
C THR A 521 9.08 -20.25 2.32
N ASP A 522 9.71 -21.36 2.72
CA ASP A 522 9.94 -21.65 4.13
C ASP A 522 10.92 -20.62 4.71
N ALA A 523 10.51 -19.95 5.79
CA ALA A 523 11.36 -18.98 6.50
C ALA A 523 11.91 -17.86 5.59
N LEU A 524 11.27 -17.58 4.46
CA LEU A 524 11.72 -16.55 3.52
C LEU A 524 11.58 -15.15 4.16
N ARG A 525 12.63 -14.34 3.99
CA ARG A 525 12.68 -12.96 4.46
C ARG A 525 12.80 -11.96 3.33
N GLY A 526 13.36 -12.37 2.19
CA GLY A 526 13.44 -11.56 0.98
C GLY A 526 14.12 -12.33 -0.14
N GLN A 527 14.20 -11.71 -1.31
CA GLN A 527 14.94 -12.24 -2.44
C GLN A 527 15.61 -11.11 -3.24
N THR A 528 16.71 -11.44 -3.89
CA THR A 528 17.34 -10.60 -4.93
C THR A 528 17.39 -11.42 -6.20
N LEU A 529 16.78 -10.93 -7.28
CA LEU A 529 16.88 -11.55 -8.59
C LEU A 529 18.30 -11.38 -9.14
N VAL A 530 18.81 -12.43 -9.77
CA VAL A 530 20.11 -12.42 -10.45
C VAL A 530 19.86 -12.58 -11.94
N GLU A 531 20.10 -11.52 -12.69
CA GLU A 531 20.02 -11.51 -14.14
C GLU A 531 21.41 -11.66 -14.74
N VAL A 532 21.58 -12.55 -15.70
CA VAL A 532 22.86 -12.71 -16.39
C VAL A 532 22.67 -12.71 -17.89
N GLN A 533 23.30 -11.74 -18.55
CA GLN A 533 23.35 -11.65 -20.00
C GLN A 533 24.65 -12.23 -20.54
N THR A 534 24.56 -13.27 -21.36
CA THR A 534 25.74 -13.90 -21.96
C THR A 534 25.92 -13.41 -23.40
N PRO A 535 27.12 -12.93 -23.78
CA PRO A 535 27.34 -12.39 -25.12
C PRO A 535 27.31 -13.50 -26.18
N ASP A 536 26.79 -13.17 -27.37
CA ASP A 536 26.94 -14.02 -28.55
C ASP A 536 28.42 -14.17 -28.93
N LEU A 537 28.83 -15.40 -29.27
CA LEU A 537 30.20 -15.68 -29.70
C LEU A 537 30.46 -15.43 -31.19
N GLY A 538 29.43 -14.99 -31.94
CA GLY A 538 29.52 -14.60 -33.36
C GLY A 538 29.51 -15.75 -34.36
#